data_AF-A0A7H9HVT4-F1
#
_entry.id   AF-A0A7H9HVT4-F1
#
_cell.length_a   1.000
_cell.length_b   1.000
_cell.length_c   1.000
_cell.angle_alpha   90.00
_cell.angle_beta   90.00
_cell.angle_gamma   90.00
#
_symmetry.space_group_name_H-M   'P 1'
#
loop_
_entity.id
_entity.type
_entity.pdbx_description
1 polymer ?
#
loop_
_entity_poly.entity_id
_entity_poly.type
_entity_poly.pdbx_seq_one_letter_code
_entity_poly.pdbx_strand_id
1 'polypeptide(L)'
;MDDTTMVDSSPAGVADTSKVIERTTFGSTNRNCGARKTVQKKDVSMEDRKLATQTRLLFNELSRQKASYKKHIDQLNQAIRILESFEKEERILDLISKWRAVSQAGMSYMLNSTLLKIDKMGGYEELLRRECEAQKRKIEYQFSDSLQEDMETVFESDEFQAMSEEMQQEYREQMMEQVKEAQMRKEKEFAALELKMKQSAGQEMSMQELARRMKMEYSMIFPD
;
A
#
# COMPACT_ATOMS: atom_id res chain seq x y z
N MET A 1 11.73 37.34 -33.44
CA MET A 1 10.91 38.04 -34.46
C MET A 1 10.38 36.97 -35.38
N ASP A 2 9.13 36.57 -35.39
CA ASP A 2 7.93 37.15 -34.78
C ASP A 2 6.94 36.07 -34.35
N ASP A 3 6.21 36.44 -33.31
CA ASP A 3 5.00 35.85 -32.77
C ASP A 3 3.82 36.11 -33.72
N THR A 4 2.62 35.68 -33.30
CA THR A 4 1.30 36.30 -33.57
C THR A 4 0.30 35.52 -34.48
N THR A 5 -0.59 34.79 -33.78
CA THR A 5 -2.07 34.79 -33.85
C THR A 5 -2.86 34.21 -35.03
N MET A 6 -3.87 33.39 -34.68
CA MET A 6 -5.33 33.53 -34.97
C MET A 6 -6.07 32.53 -34.05
N VAL A 7 -6.66 32.89 -32.90
CA VAL A 7 -7.97 33.51 -32.58
C VAL A 7 -9.22 32.82 -33.18
N ASP A 8 -9.84 32.01 -32.31
CA ASP A 8 -11.26 31.81 -31.96
C ASP A 8 -12.42 31.93 -32.97
N SER A 9 -13.31 30.94 -32.89
CA SER A 9 -14.78 31.15 -32.89
C SER A 9 -15.50 30.02 -32.13
N SER A 10 -16.18 30.43 -31.06
CA SER A 10 -17.05 29.66 -30.16
C SER A 10 -18.35 29.18 -30.86
N PRO A 11 -19.17 28.28 -30.26
CA PRO A 11 -20.21 28.81 -29.36
C PRO A 11 -20.57 27.94 -28.13
N ALA A 12 -20.81 28.68 -27.04
CA ALA A 12 -21.85 28.56 -25.99
C ALA A 12 -22.69 27.27 -25.85
N GLY A 13 -22.75 26.75 -24.61
CA GLY A 13 -23.70 25.71 -24.18
C GLY A 13 -23.66 25.36 -22.68
N VAL A 14 -24.04 26.33 -21.83
CA VAL A 14 -24.85 26.28 -20.59
C VAL A 14 -24.81 25.03 -19.64
N ALA A 15 -24.47 25.34 -18.37
CA ALA A 15 -24.88 24.75 -17.08
C ALA A 15 -24.38 23.35 -16.64
N ASP A 16 -23.62 23.30 -15.55
CA ASP A 16 -24.21 22.86 -14.26
C ASP A 16 -23.40 23.39 -13.05
N THR A 17 -24.13 23.65 -11.98
CA THR A 17 -23.72 24.41 -10.78
C THR A 17 -23.03 23.53 -9.74
N SER A 18 -21.78 23.86 -9.43
CA SER A 18 -21.01 23.28 -8.32
C SER A 18 -21.57 23.76 -6.98
N LYS A 19 -22.13 22.83 -6.20
CA LYS A 19 -22.51 23.06 -4.79
C LYS A 19 -21.25 23.24 -3.93
N VAL A 20 -21.02 24.48 -3.52
CA VAL A 20 -20.09 24.87 -2.46
C VAL A 20 -20.65 24.42 -1.11
N ILE A 21 -19.84 23.71 -0.34
CA ILE A 21 -20.13 23.31 1.04
C ILE A 21 -19.90 24.53 1.93
N GLU A 22 -20.97 25.27 2.23
CA GLU A 22 -20.95 26.31 3.26
C GLU A 22 -20.98 25.67 4.65
N ARG A 23 -19.87 25.86 5.39
CA ARG A 23 -19.83 25.69 6.85
C ARG A 23 -20.61 26.84 7.49
N THR A 24 -21.81 26.54 7.96
CA THR A 24 -22.57 27.46 8.81
C THR A 24 -22.08 27.38 10.26
N THR A 25 -21.24 28.33 10.63
CA THR A 25 -21.13 28.80 12.01
C THR A 25 -22.31 29.72 12.31
N PHE A 26 -23.23 29.30 13.17
CA PHE A 26 -24.12 30.21 13.86
C PHE A 26 -24.22 29.83 15.34
N GLY A 27 -23.73 30.73 16.17
CA GLY A 27 -23.92 30.68 17.60
C GLY A 27 -25.39 30.90 17.97
N SER A 28 -25.81 30.25 19.05
CA SER A 28 -26.95 30.71 19.82
C SER A 28 -26.55 30.69 21.29
N THR A 29 -26.34 31.90 21.82
CA THR A 29 -26.40 32.22 23.24
C THR A 29 -27.71 31.69 23.80
N ASN A 30 -27.64 30.71 24.70
CA ASN A 30 -28.73 30.44 25.62
C ASN A 30 -28.18 30.40 27.04
N ARG A 31 -28.24 31.57 27.71
CA ARG A 31 -28.21 31.64 29.17
C ARG A 31 -29.54 31.08 29.64
N ASN A 32 -29.52 29.90 30.27
CA ASN A 32 -30.61 29.52 31.15
C ASN A 32 -30.03 28.93 32.43
N CYS A 33 -29.88 29.80 33.43
CA CYS A 33 -29.85 29.43 34.82
C CYS A 33 -31.25 28.93 35.19
N GLY A 34 -31.40 27.66 35.58
CA GLY A 34 -32.70 27.16 35.98
C GLY A 34 -32.70 25.70 36.40
N ALA A 35 -32.60 25.49 37.72
CA ALA A 35 -32.99 24.28 38.44
C ALA A 35 -32.25 22.98 38.10
N ARG A 36 -31.28 22.63 38.96
CA ARG A 36 -31.07 21.23 39.35
C ARG A 36 -32.39 20.70 39.92
N LYS A 37 -33.24 20.10 39.08
CA LYS A 37 -34.28 19.20 39.57
C LYS A 37 -33.55 17.97 40.10
N THR A 38 -33.39 17.91 41.41
CA THR A 38 -33.22 16.66 42.15
C THR A 38 -34.39 15.76 41.74
N VAL A 39 -34.17 14.89 40.76
CA VAL A 39 -35.08 13.81 40.43
C VAL A 39 -35.13 12.94 41.68
N GLN A 40 -36.22 13.05 42.44
CA GLN A 40 -36.56 12.08 43.47
C GLN A 40 -36.58 10.72 42.79
N LYS A 41 -35.62 9.86 43.11
CA LYS A 41 -35.68 8.44 42.76
C LYS A 41 -36.95 7.91 43.43
N LYS A 42 -38.06 7.80 42.69
CA LYS A 42 -39.15 6.92 43.10
C LYS A 42 -38.51 5.55 43.34
N ASP A 43 -38.75 4.97 44.51
CA ASP A 43 -38.42 3.58 44.78
C ASP A 43 -39.24 2.72 43.82
N VAL A 44 -38.68 2.52 42.62
CA VAL A 44 -39.14 1.55 41.65
C VAL A 44 -39.08 0.20 42.36
N SER A 45 -40.23 -0.45 42.52
CA SER A 45 -40.34 -1.74 43.20
C SER A 45 -39.31 -2.71 42.62
N MET A 46 -38.72 -3.57 43.45
CA MET A 46 -37.77 -4.59 42.99
C MET A 46 -38.35 -5.42 41.83
N GLU A 47 -39.66 -5.63 41.82
CA GLU A 47 -40.37 -6.32 40.75
C GLU A 47 -40.44 -5.51 39.44
N ASP A 48 -40.62 -4.19 39.51
CA ASP A 48 -40.59 -3.32 38.33
C ASP A 48 -39.19 -3.28 37.70
N ARG A 49 -38.13 -3.32 38.52
CA ARG A 49 -36.74 -3.41 38.01
C ARG A 49 -36.47 -4.75 37.33
N LYS A 50 -36.96 -5.86 37.91
CA LYS A 50 -36.87 -7.20 37.31
C LYS A 50 -37.63 -7.25 35.99
N LEU A 51 -38.86 -6.73 35.96
CA LEU A 51 -39.69 -6.67 34.76
C LEU A 51 -39.07 -5.82 33.65
N ALA A 52 -38.51 -4.65 33.99
CA ALA A 52 -37.80 -3.80 33.03
C ALA A 52 -36.55 -4.51 32.47
N THR A 53 -35.81 -5.22 33.31
CA THR A 53 -34.63 -6.00 32.89
C THR A 53 -35.02 -7.14 31.97
N GLN A 54 -36.06 -7.90 32.31
CA GLN A 54 -36.58 -8.99 31.48
C GLN A 54 -37.08 -8.48 30.13
N THR A 55 -37.82 -7.36 30.13
CA THR A 55 -38.29 -6.70 28.89
C THR A 55 -37.12 -6.28 28.00
N ARG A 56 -36.05 -5.73 28.59
CA ARG A 56 -34.85 -5.34 27.85
C ARG A 56 -34.12 -6.55 27.26
N LEU A 57 -34.01 -7.65 28.00
CA LEU A 57 -33.40 -8.89 27.51
C LEU A 57 -34.18 -9.48 26.35
N LEU A 58 -35.52 -9.56 26.48
CA LEU A 58 -36.40 -10.01 25.39
C LEU A 58 -36.31 -9.11 24.17
N PHE A 59 -36.28 -7.78 24.35
CA PHE A 59 -36.11 -6.82 23.26
C PHE A 59 -34.77 -6.99 22.54
N ASN A 60 -33.69 -7.21 23.30
CA ASN A 60 -32.36 -7.44 22.73
C ASN A 60 -32.30 -8.75 21.94
N GLU A 61 -32.88 -9.83 22.47
CA GLU A 61 -32.92 -11.12 21.79
C GLU A 61 -33.75 -11.02 20.50
N LEU A 62 -34.92 -10.39 20.56
CA LEU A 62 -35.77 -10.18 19.38
C LEU A 62 -35.09 -9.27 18.34
N SER A 63 -34.35 -8.25 18.79
CA SER A 63 -33.56 -7.39 17.92
C SER A 63 -32.41 -8.15 17.24
N ARG A 64 -31.75 -9.05 17.98
CA ARG A 64 -30.69 -9.92 17.44
C ARG A 64 -31.25 -10.88 16.39
N GLN A 65 -32.38 -11.51 16.68
CA GLN A 65 -33.06 -12.41 15.73
C GLN A 65 -33.49 -11.66 14.48
N LYS A 66 -34.08 -10.45 14.62
CA LYS A 66 -34.44 -9.60 13.48
C LYS A 66 -33.24 -9.24 12.61
N ALA A 67 -32.11 -8.88 13.22
CA ALA A 67 -30.87 -8.59 12.50
C ALA A 67 -30.34 -9.84 11.77
N SER A 68 -30.38 -11.01 12.41
CA SER A 68 -29.99 -12.28 11.80
C SER A 68 -30.86 -12.63 10.60
N TYR A 69 -32.19 -12.56 10.75
CA TYR A 69 -33.11 -12.83 9.65
C TYR A 69 -32.96 -11.84 8.50
N LYS A 70 -32.73 -10.55 8.80
CA LYS A 70 -32.43 -9.57 7.76
C LYS A 70 -31.16 -9.95 6.98
N LYS A 71 -30.08 -10.34 7.67
CA LYS A 71 -28.85 -10.82 7.03
C LYS A 71 -29.12 -12.03 6.14
N HIS A 72 -29.91 -13.00 6.61
CA HIS A 72 -30.27 -14.17 5.80
C HIS A 72 -31.11 -13.80 4.57
N ILE A 73 -32.07 -12.88 4.71
CA ILE A 73 -32.85 -12.37 3.58
C ILE A 73 -31.93 -11.69 2.56
N ASP A 74 -31.00 -10.85 3.01
CA ASP A 74 -30.05 -10.16 2.14
C ASP A 74 -29.14 -11.18 1.41
N GLN A 75 -28.67 -12.21 2.11
CA GLN A 75 -27.89 -13.31 1.53
C GLN A 75 -28.69 -14.11 0.49
N LEU A 76 -29.94 -14.45 0.78
CA LEU A 76 -30.80 -15.18 -0.15
C LEU A 76 -31.11 -14.35 -1.39
N ASN A 77 -31.39 -13.05 -1.22
CA ASN A 77 -31.60 -12.14 -2.34
C ASN A 77 -30.34 -12.02 -3.22
N GLN A 78 -29.14 -12.01 -2.63
CA GLN A 78 -27.89 -12.03 -3.39
C GLN A 78 -27.72 -13.36 -4.13
N ALA A 79 -27.99 -14.49 -3.49
CA ALA A 79 -27.91 -15.81 -4.12
C ALA A 79 -28.88 -15.95 -5.30
N ILE A 80 -30.12 -15.44 -5.17
CA ILE A 80 -31.10 -15.41 -6.26
C ILE A 80 -30.56 -14.58 -7.43
N ARG A 81 -30.02 -13.39 -7.18
CA ARG A 81 -29.44 -12.55 -8.25
C ARG A 81 -28.28 -13.23 -8.98
N ILE A 82 -27.41 -13.93 -8.24
CA ILE A 82 -26.30 -14.71 -8.80
C ILE A 82 -26.85 -15.80 -9.73
N LEU A 83 -27.84 -16.58 -9.26
CA LEU A 83 -28.50 -17.63 -10.06
C LEU A 83 -29.17 -17.08 -11.33
N GLU A 84 -29.84 -15.93 -11.23
CA GLU A 84 -30.43 -15.24 -12.38
C GLU A 84 -29.37 -14.77 -13.39
N SER A 85 -28.14 -14.51 -12.93
CA SER A 85 -27.01 -14.09 -13.77
C SER A 85 -26.04 -15.20 -14.14
N PHE A 86 -26.37 -16.47 -13.88
CA PHE A 86 -25.45 -17.60 -14.07
C PHE A 86 -24.86 -17.69 -15.49
N GLU A 87 -25.67 -17.48 -16.54
CA GLU A 87 -25.17 -17.44 -17.94
C GLU A 87 -24.17 -16.31 -18.21
N LYS A 88 -24.24 -15.20 -17.46
CA LYS A 88 -23.25 -14.13 -17.54
C LYS A 88 -21.96 -14.55 -16.84
N GLU A 89 -22.06 -15.22 -15.70
CA GLU A 89 -20.90 -15.73 -14.98
C GLU A 89 -20.14 -16.78 -15.80
N GLU A 90 -20.85 -17.68 -16.47
CA GLU A 90 -20.24 -18.67 -17.37
C GLU A 90 -19.47 -17.98 -18.52
N ARG A 91 -20.05 -16.95 -19.13
CA ARG A 91 -19.36 -16.14 -20.15
C ARG A 91 -18.14 -15.41 -19.59
N ILE A 92 -18.20 -14.93 -18.35
CA ILE A 92 -17.06 -14.30 -17.68
C ILE A 92 -15.95 -15.33 -17.46
N LEU A 93 -16.27 -16.56 -17.04
CA LEU A 93 -15.28 -17.64 -16.89
C LEU A 93 -14.61 -18.02 -18.20
N ASP A 94 -15.38 -18.09 -19.30
CA ASP A 94 -14.84 -18.31 -20.65
C ASP A 94 -13.92 -17.17 -21.09
N LEU A 95 -14.32 -15.92 -20.85
CA LEU A 95 -13.46 -14.76 -21.10
C LEU A 95 -12.17 -14.81 -20.29
N ILE A 96 -12.23 -15.19 -19.01
CA ILE A 96 -11.05 -15.37 -18.16
C ILE A 96 -10.11 -16.41 -18.79
N SER A 97 -10.64 -17.55 -19.23
CA SER A 97 -9.85 -18.59 -19.90
C SER A 97 -9.16 -18.07 -21.17
N LYS A 98 -9.90 -17.34 -22.01
CA LYS A 98 -9.36 -16.72 -23.24
C LYS A 98 -8.24 -15.72 -22.94
N TRP A 99 -8.45 -14.83 -21.97
CA TRP A 99 -7.44 -13.84 -21.58
C TRP A 99 -6.21 -14.49 -20.93
N ARG A 100 -6.39 -15.57 -20.16
CA ARG A 100 -5.28 -16.38 -19.66
C ARG A 100 -4.50 -16.99 -20.82
N ALA A 101 -5.16 -17.61 -21.79
CA ALA A 101 -4.48 -18.20 -22.95
C ALA A 101 -3.67 -17.16 -23.74
N VAL A 102 -4.24 -15.98 -24.01
CA VAL A 102 -3.53 -14.87 -24.66
C VAL A 102 -2.31 -14.43 -23.84
N SER A 103 -2.47 -14.32 -22.51
CA SER A 103 -1.39 -13.90 -21.62
C SER A 103 -0.27 -14.94 -21.54
N GLN A 104 -0.61 -16.24 -21.49
CA GLN A 104 0.36 -17.33 -21.52
C GLN A 104 1.15 -17.34 -22.83
N ALA A 105 0.48 -17.16 -23.96
CA ALA A 105 1.13 -17.07 -25.27
C ALA A 105 2.04 -15.83 -25.36
N GLY A 106 1.56 -14.68 -24.90
CA GLY A 106 2.34 -13.44 -24.84
C GLY A 106 3.59 -13.57 -23.97
N MET A 107 3.46 -14.17 -22.78
CA MET A 107 4.61 -14.44 -21.92
C MET A 107 5.59 -15.44 -22.51
N SER A 108 5.10 -16.48 -23.19
CA SER A 108 5.96 -17.44 -23.89
C SER A 108 6.78 -16.76 -24.99
N TYR A 109 6.14 -15.89 -25.76
CA TYR A 109 6.83 -15.09 -26.77
C TYR A 109 7.89 -14.16 -26.14
N MET A 110 7.51 -13.45 -25.07
CA MET A 110 8.43 -12.56 -24.36
C MET A 110 9.61 -13.33 -23.77
N LEU A 111 9.37 -14.50 -23.16
CA LEU A 111 10.43 -15.35 -22.62
C LEU A 111 11.42 -15.74 -23.71
N ASN A 112 10.94 -16.26 -24.84
CA ASN A 112 11.80 -16.64 -25.95
C ASN A 112 12.61 -15.45 -26.48
N SER A 113 11.98 -14.28 -26.62
CA SER A 113 12.66 -13.04 -27.02
C SER A 113 13.73 -12.60 -26.00
N THR A 114 13.45 -12.74 -24.71
CA THR A 114 14.41 -12.42 -23.65
C THR A 114 15.55 -13.41 -23.58
N LEU A 115 15.29 -14.72 -23.73
CA LEU A 115 16.31 -15.77 -23.76
C LEU A 115 17.30 -15.51 -24.90
N LEU A 116 16.80 -15.18 -26.10
CA LEU A 116 17.67 -14.81 -27.23
C LEU A 116 18.56 -13.60 -26.94
N LYS A 117 18.07 -12.61 -26.18
CA LYS A 117 18.89 -11.45 -25.76
C LYS A 117 19.91 -11.85 -24.71
N ILE A 118 19.52 -12.71 -23.77
CA ILE A 118 20.37 -13.23 -22.71
C ILE A 118 21.52 -14.06 -23.29
N ASP A 119 21.22 -14.94 -24.23
CA ASP A 119 22.23 -15.76 -24.91
C ASP A 119 23.26 -14.88 -25.63
N LYS A 120 22.82 -13.82 -26.30
CA LYS A 120 23.71 -12.82 -26.92
C LYS A 120 24.57 -12.06 -25.91
N MET A 121 24.11 -11.92 -24.66
CA MET A 121 24.85 -11.27 -23.59
C MET A 121 25.84 -12.20 -22.88
N GLY A 122 25.88 -13.50 -23.20
CA GLY A 122 26.73 -14.48 -22.54
C GLY A 122 26.00 -15.41 -21.56
N GLY A 123 24.67 -15.48 -21.65
CA GLY A 123 23.84 -16.36 -20.83
C GLY A 123 23.25 -15.67 -19.60
N TYR A 124 22.43 -16.42 -18.85
CA TYR A 124 21.67 -15.89 -17.72
C TYR A 124 22.56 -15.46 -16.55
N GLU A 125 23.66 -16.17 -16.33
CA GLU A 125 24.63 -15.85 -15.29
C GLU A 125 25.26 -14.48 -15.49
N GLU A 126 25.56 -14.11 -16.74
CA GLU A 126 26.15 -12.81 -17.07
C GLU A 126 25.14 -11.67 -16.87
N LEU A 127 23.85 -11.92 -17.15
CA LEU A 127 22.78 -10.97 -16.81
C LEU A 127 22.71 -10.76 -15.29
N LEU A 128 22.69 -11.85 -14.51
CA LEU A 128 22.65 -11.77 -13.05
C LEU A 128 23.88 -11.08 -12.47
N ARG A 129 25.07 -11.33 -13.04
CA ARG A 129 26.30 -10.66 -12.67
C ARG A 129 26.18 -9.15 -12.84
N ARG A 130 25.70 -8.70 -14.01
CA ARG A 130 25.50 -7.27 -14.29
C ARG A 130 24.46 -6.64 -13.38
N GLU A 131 23.37 -7.35 -13.09
CA GLU A 131 22.35 -6.89 -12.14
C GLU A 131 22.94 -6.74 -10.73
N CYS A 132 23.72 -7.72 -10.27
CA CYS A 132 24.40 -7.67 -8.97
C CYS A 132 25.42 -6.53 -8.91
N GLU A 133 26.23 -6.34 -9.95
CA GLU A 133 27.18 -5.23 -10.03
C GLU A 133 26.47 -3.87 -10.03
N ALA A 134 25.36 -3.73 -10.75
CA ALA A 134 24.56 -2.51 -10.74
C ALA A 134 23.96 -2.23 -9.36
N GLN A 135 23.49 -3.27 -8.66
CA GLN A 135 23.00 -3.14 -7.28
C GLN A 135 24.13 -2.78 -6.30
N LYS A 136 25.31 -3.39 -6.43
CA LYS A 136 26.49 -3.03 -5.65
C LYS A 136 26.86 -1.55 -5.84
N ARG A 137 26.94 -1.08 -7.08
CA ARG A 137 27.18 0.35 -7.39
C ARG A 137 26.11 1.26 -6.81
N LYS A 138 24.84 0.86 -6.84
CA LYS A 138 23.74 1.64 -6.25
C LYS A 138 23.89 1.76 -4.73
N ILE A 139 24.22 0.67 -4.05
CA ILE A 139 24.46 0.66 -2.60
C ILE A 139 25.70 1.51 -2.28
N GLU A 140 26.77 1.39 -3.07
CA GLU A 140 27.97 2.24 -2.92
C GLU A 140 27.62 3.71 -3.03
N TYR A 141 26.89 4.09 -4.06
CA TYR A 141 26.46 5.47 -4.28
C TYR A 141 25.59 6.01 -3.14
N GLN A 142 24.61 5.24 -2.70
CA GLN A 142 23.76 5.62 -1.56
C GLN A 142 24.57 5.77 -0.27
N PHE A 143 25.65 5.01 -0.11
CA PHE A 143 26.48 5.05 1.09
C PHE A 143 27.53 6.16 1.05
N SER A 144 28.15 6.39 -0.10
CA SER A 144 29.21 7.39 -0.26
C SER A 144 28.67 8.81 -0.19
N ASP A 145 27.54 9.08 -0.86
CA ASP A 145 27.03 10.44 -0.97
C ASP A 145 26.33 10.87 0.31
N SER A 146 25.45 10.05 0.91
CA SER A 146 24.65 10.56 2.05
C SER A 146 25.43 10.57 3.36
N LEU A 147 26.12 9.49 3.72
CA LEU A 147 26.64 9.34 5.08
C LEU A 147 27.87 10.23 5.33
N GLN A 148 28.73 10.38 4.32
CA GLN A 148 29.97 11.14 4.45
C GLN A 148 29.72 12.65 4.36
N GLU A 149 28.83 13.08 3.47
CA GLU A 149 28.41 14.49 3.34
C GLU A 149 27.63 14.96 4.58
N ASP A 150 26.75 14.12 5.13
CA ASP A 150 26.02 14.43 6.37
C ASP A 150 26.99 14.58 7.56
N MET A 151 28.01 13.73 7.66
CA MET A 151 29.00 13.82 8.74
C MET A 151 29.86 15.07 8.65
N GLU A 152 30.33 15.42 7.45
CA GLU A 152 31.14 16.62 7.22
C GLU A 152 30.32 17.89 7.55
N THR A 153 29.06 17.94 7.09
CA THR A 153 28.14 19.05 7.39
C THR A 153 27.90 19.21 8.89
N VAL A 154 27.74 18.11 9.63
CA VAL A 154 27.52 18.15 11.08
C VAL A 154 28.79 18.59 11.83
N PHE A 155 29.97 18.15 11.40
CA PHE A 155 31.24 18.58 12.01
C PHE A 155 31.59 20.05 11.71
N GLU A 156 31.12 20.58 10.59
CA GLU A 156 31.24 22.01 10.25
C GLU A 156 30.19 22.89 10.94
N SER A 157 29.16 22.31 11.56
CA SER A 157 28.09 23.08 12.20
C SER A 157 28.56 23.87 13.43
N ASP A 158 28.04 25.10 13.57
CA ASP A 158 28.31 25.96 14.72
C ASP A 158 27.91 25.29 16.06
N GLU A 159 26.90 24.43 16.03
CA GLU A 159 26.43 23.67 17.19
C GLU A 159 27.48 22.65 17.65
N PHE A 160 28.12 21.94 16.72
CA PHE A 160 29.19 20.99 17.03
C PHE A 160 30.44 21.69 17.55
N GLN A 161 30.81 22.83 16.95
CA GLN A 161 31.98 23.62 17.37
C GLN A 161 31.79 24.29 18.73
N ALA A 162 30.55 24.62 19.11
CA ALA A 162 30.21 25.21 20.41
C ALA A 162 30.18 24.18 21.57
N MET A 163 30.25 22.88 21.28
CA MET A 163 30.32 21.84 22.32
C MET A 163 31.69 21.82 23.02
N SER A 164 31.73 21.32 24.26
CA SER A 164 33.00 21.07 24.96
C SER A 164 33.82 19.99 24.26
N GLU A 165 35.15 20.03 24.40
CA GLU A 165 36.06 19.07 23.76
C GLU A 165 35.72 17.60 24.11
N GLU A 166 35.26 17.36 25.35
CA GLU A 166 34.84 16.04 25.82
C GLU A 166 33.56 15.55 25.09
N MET A 167 32.59 16.45 24.88
CA MET A 167 31.35 16.15 24.14
C MET A 167 31.58 15.99 22.64
N GLN A 168 32.50 16.78 22.06
CA GLN A 168 32.90 16.63 20.65
C GLN A 168 33.55 15.26 20.42
N GLN A 169 34.35 14.78 21.37
CA GLN A 169 35.00 13.48 21.29
C GLN A 169 33.99 12.33 21.37
N GLU A 170 33.07 12.37 22.34
CA GLU A 170 31.99 11.37 22.45
C GLU A 170 31.11 11.33 21.18
N TYR A 171 30.78 12.50 20.61
CA TYR A 171 29.97 12.57 19.40
C TYR A 171 30.71 12.02 18.17
N ARG A 172 32.02 12.28 18.03
CA ARG A 172 32.84 11.66 16.98
C ARG A 172 32.89 10.14 17.12
N GLU A 173 32.98 9.63 18.34
CA GLU A 173 32.94 8.19 18.60
C GLU A 173 31.59 7.57 18.23
N GLN A 174 30.49 8.24 18.58
CA GLN A 174 29.14 7.81 18.18
C GLN A 174 28.95 7.79 16.66
N MET A 175 29.41 8.84 15.95
CA MET A 175 29.33 8.88 14.49
C MET A 175 30.23 7.83 13.84
N MET A 176 31.44 7.61 14.37
CA MET A 176 32.30 6.51 13.90
C MET A 176 31.66 5.14 14.10
N GLU A 177 30.95 4.93 15.21
CA GLU A 177 30.21 3.70 15.44
C GLU A 177 29.04 3.54 14.45
N GLN A 178 28.31 4.62 14.14
CA GLN A 178 27.27 4.60 13.11
C GLN A 178 27.85 4.27 11.73
N VAL A 179 29.02 4.81 11.37
CA VAL A 179 29.72 4.46 10.12
C VAL A 179 30.09 2.99 10.10
N LYS A 180 30.61 2.44 11.20
CA LYS A 180 30.92 1.01 11.29
C LYS A 180 29.67 0.14 11.16
N GLU A 181 28.59 0.49 11.84
CA GLU A 181 27.32 -0.22 11.72
C GLU A 181 26.80 -0.21 10.28
N ALA A 182 26.85 0.97 9.64
CA ALA A 182 26.40 1.15 8.28
C ALA A 182 27.29 0.35 7.29
N GLN A 183 28.61 0.34 7.52
CA GLN A 183 29.56 -0.45 6.73
C GLN A 183 29.31 -1.96 6.91
N MET A 184 29.03 -2.42 8.14
CA MET A 184 28.63 -3.81 8.39
C MET A 184 27.32 -4.17 7.67
N ARG A 185 26.34 -3.25 7.61
CA ARG A 185 25.10 -3.46 6.84
C ARG A 185 25.39 -3.58 5.34
N LYS A 186 26.24 -2.71 4.78
CA LYS A 186 26.69 -2.78 3.38
C LYS A 186 27.35 -4.11 3.06
N GLU A 187 28.29 -4.55 3.90
CA GLU A 187 28.98 -5.84 3.74
C GLU A 187 28.00 -7.02 3.81
N LYS A 188 27.04 -6.97 4.73
CA LYS A 188 25.98 -7.98 4.84
C LYS A 188 25.09 -8.03 3.58
N GLU A 189 24.74 -6.88 3.02
CA GLU A 189 23.98 -6.81 1.76
C GLU A 189 24.78 -7.37 0.59
N PHE A 190 26.08 -7.05 0.51
CA PHE A 190 26.97 -7.61 -0.52
C PHE A 190 27.10 -9.13 -0.40
N ALA A 191 27.29 -9.63 0.82
CA ALA A 191 27.33 -11.07 1.07
C ALA A 191 26.00 -11.75 0.69
N ALA A 192 24.86 -11.12 0.96
CA ALA A 192 23.56 -11.63 0.55
C ALA A 192 23.37 -11.65 -0.97
N LEU A 193 23.85 -10.64 -1.69
CA LEU A 193 23.84 -10.60 -3.15
C LEU A 193 24.73 -11.67 -3.77
N GLU A 194 25.92 -11.88 -3.22
CA GLU A 194 26.82 -12.95 -3.67
C GLU A 194 26.27 -14.34 -3.40
N LEU A 195 25.60 -14.53 -2.26
CA LEU A 195 24.93 -15.79 -1.96
C LEU A 195 23.80 -16.06 -2.97
N LYS A 196 22.98 -15.06 -3.30
CA LYS A 196 21.94 -15.17 -4.33
C LYS A 196 22.55 -15.50 -5.70
N MET A 197 23.65 -14.85 -6.07
CA MET A 197 24.36 -15.15 -7.33
C MET A 197 24.85 -16.61 -7.37
N LYS A 198 25.42 -17.11 -6.26
CA LYS A 198 25.86 -18.51 -6.16
C LYS A 198 24.71 -19.50 -6.20
N GLN A 199 23.57 -19.18 -5.60
CA GLN A 199 22.37 -20.03 -5.62
C GLN A 199 21.74 -20.10 -7.02
N SER A 200 21.84 -19.02 -7.78
CA SER A 200 21.34 -18.93 -9.16
C SER A 200 22.35 -19.41 -10.20
N ALA A 201 23.55 -19.86 -9.80
CA ALA A 201 24.56 -20.39 -10.71
C ALA A 201 24.03 -21.67 -11.38
N GLY A 202 24.16 -21.76 -12.70
CA GLY A 202 23.64 -22.85 -13.52
C GLY A 202 22.11 -22.87 -13.70
N GLN A 203 21.37 -21.87 -13.21
CA GLN A 203 19.94 -21.76 -13.48
C GLN A 203 19.66 -21.02 -14.80
N GLU A 204 18.58 -21.39 -15.47
CA GLU A 204 18.05 -20.64 -16.61
C GLU A 204 16.92 -19.70 -16.17
N MET A 205 16.63 -18.69 -16.99
CA MET A 205 15.52 -17.78 -16.72
C MET A 205 14.18 -18.52 -16.83
N SER A 206 13.47 -18.65 -15.71
CA SER A 206 12.16 -19.29 -15.68
C SER A 206 11.03 -18.32 -16.02
N MET A 207 9.87 -18.87 -16.42
CA MET A 207 8.65 -18.08 -16.66
C MET A 207 8.17 -17.34 -15.40
N GLN A 208 8.34 -17.96 -14.24
CA GLN A 208 8.02 -17.34 -12.95
C GLN A 208 8.91 -16.11 -12.68
N GLU A 209 10.19 -16.21 -13.01
CA GLU A 209 11.13 -15.11 -12.86
C GLU A 209 10.83 -13.97 -13.85
N LEU A 210 10.43 -14.30 -15.08
CA LEU A 210 9.93 -13.30 -16.03
C LEU A 210 8.69 -12.58 -15.49
N ALA A 211 7.70 -13.31 -14.97
CA ALA A 211 6.50 -12.72 -14.39
C ALA A 211 6.82 -11.78 -13.23
N ARG A 212 7.75 -12.18 -12.36
CA ARG A 212 8.25 -11.33 -11.25
C ARG A 212 8.91 -10.06 -11.77
N ARG A 213 9.77 -10.14 -12.80
CA ARG A 213 10.40 -8.97 -13.44
C ARG A 213 9.36 -8.05 -14.09
N MET A 214 8.30 -8.59 -14.66
CA MET A 214 7.17 -7.83 -15.23
C MET A 214 6.17 -7.32 -14.19
N LYS A 215 6.36 -7.63 -12.90
CA LYS A 215 5.44 -7.31 -11.79
C LYS A 215 4.03 -7.88 -12.00
N MET A 216 3.95 -9.07 -12.57
CA MET A 216 2.70 -9.79 -12.77
C MET A 216 2.59 -10.96 -11.79
N GLU A 217 1.37 -11.25 -11.36
CA GLU A 217 1.10 -12.39 -10.49
C GLU A 217 1.05 -13.68 -11.33
N TYR A 218 1.96 -14.62 -11.06
CA TYR A 218 2.08 -15.85 -11.84
C TYR A 218 0.81 -16.72 -11.75
N SER A 219 0.24 -16.85 -10.54
CA SER A 219 -0.98 -17.62 -10.24
C SER A 219 -2.21 -17.16 -11.02
N MET A 220 -2.28 -15.88 -11.39
CA MET A 220 -3.40 -15.33 -12.16
C MET A 220 -3.43 -15.86 -13.59
N ILE A 221 -2.26 -16.20 -14.14
CA ILE A 221 -2.08 -16.59 -15.53
C ILE A 221 -1.87 -18.09 -15.68
N PHE A 222 -1.11 -18.69 -14.76
CA PHE A 222 -0.88 -20.13 -14.66
C PHE A 222 -1.47 -20.62 -13.33
N PRO A 223 -2.80 -20.84 -13.27
CA PRO A 223 -3.40 -21.52 -12.14
C PRO A 223 -2.91 -22.98 -12.08
N ASP A 224 -2.69 -23.49 -10.85
CA ASP A 224 -2.28 -24.87 -10.58
C ASP A 224 -3.28 -25.92 -11.09
#